data_AF-A0A1F4S371-F1
#
_entry.id   AF-A0A1F4S371-F1
#
_cell.length_a   1.000
_cell.length_b   1.000
_cell.length_c   1.000
_cell.angle_alpha   90.00
_cell.angle_beta   90.00
_cell.angle_gamma   90.00
#
_symmetry.space_group_name_H-M   'P 1'
#
loop_
_entity.id
_entity.type
_entity.pdbx_description
1 polymer ?
#
loop_
_entity_poly.entity_id
_entity_poly.type
_entity_poly.pdbx_seq_one_letter_code
_entity_poly.pdbx_strand_id
1 'polypeptide(L)'
;MQNFDIVIVANSPGELSALAMPIIQKFRQKLPESRIILVLTPCQYSSGREIEFAQNKLKVDYIIPPEDYKKWLLGKSLKKEIAFKKDGFVLFIGGDLLHAKLLASRLNYKAYAYLAGKFVKWISSYEKFFVPDAKPFKKKIPPQKLLEVGDLMTELPYITTKEEAQKKWKTNKEDPVLAMLPGSRMWEINHILPIYEKIGILLKKERPKIQLMLIISPFNSIKDFEQFKEHNVFDVFAYLDSIRASDMAITIPGTNTAQLAVLGIPTIMIFPLDNPDAIPLEGLANYITSIPVVGKLIKRTIAKIINTKTKYFALPNIKTKKEIIPEFRGKIKPQKIVQHILNLIEDKETLKRTSGMLKASMQVADASEKIVESIIRDQFTNEK
;
A
#
# COMPACT_ATOMS: atom_id res chain seq x y z
N MET A 1 -4.23 29.19 -19.18
CA MET A 1 -3.96 28.58 -17.86
C MET A 1 -2.52 28.10 -17.86
N GLN A 2 -1.73 28.45 -16.85
CA GLN A 2 -0.30 28.11 -16.85
C GLN A 2 -0.09 26.60 -16.86
N ASN A 3 0.70 26.16 -17.84
CA ASN A 3 1.14 24.80 -18.03
C ASN A 3 2.42 24.60 -17.20
N PHE A 4 2.33 24.08 -15.97
CA PHE A 4 3.50 23.84 -15.08
C PHE A 4 3.72 22.35 -14.81
N ASP A 5 4.80 22.01 -14.11
CA ASP A 5 5.15 20.63 -13.76
C ASP A 5 4.75 20.26 -12.32
N ILE A 6 4.08 19.12 -12.17
CA ILE A 6 3.76 18.46 -10.92
C ILE A 6 4.64 17.21 -10.83
N VAL A 7 5.72 17.30 -10.04
CA VAL A 7 6.67 16.19 -9.90
C VAL A 7 6.34 15.40 -8.64
N ILE A 8 5.92 14.14 -8.79
CA ILE A 8 5.53 13.27 -7.67
C ILE A 8 6.63 12.25 -7.41
N VAL A 9 7.03 12.09 -6.14
CA VAL A 9 8.09 11.16 -5.73
C VAL A 9 7.51 10.01 -4.92
N ALA A 10 7.66 8.78 -5.41
CA ALA A 10 7.19 7.55 -4.76
C ALA A 10 8.15 6.40 -5.05
N ASN A 11 8.03 5.26 -4.35
CA ASN A 11 8.98 4.17 -4.49
C ASN A 11 8.41 2.74 -4.43
N SER A 12 7.27 2.52 -3.76
CA SER A 12 6.75 1.17 -3.50
C SER A 12 5.34 0.93 -4.05
N PRO A 13 4.92 -0.34 -4.20
CA PRO A 13 3.56 -0.67 -4.65
C PRO A 13 2.46 -0.03 -3.78
N GLY A 14 2.64 -0.06 -2.46
CA GLY A 14 1.68 0.51 -1.51
C GLY A 14 1.59 2.04 -1.64
N GLU A 15 2.73 2.72 -1.77
CA GLU A 15 2.75 4.17 -1.97
C GLU A 15 2.11 4.58 -3.30
N LEU A 16 2.38 3.86 -4.38
CA LEU A 16 1.79 4.17 -5.68
C LEU A 16 0.28 3.97 -5.71
N SER A 17 -0.19 2.83 -5.18
CA SER A 17 -1.61 2.46 -5.24
C SER A 17 -2.48 3.14 -4.19
N ALA A 18 -1.97 3.34 -2.97
CA ALA A 18 -2.77 3.88 -1.86
C ALA A 18 -2.53 5.37 -1.58
N LEU A 19 -1.39 5.95 -2.01
CA LEU A 19 -1.06 7.34 -1.69
C LEU A 19 -0.97 8.23 -2.95
N ALA A 20 -0.17 7.83 -3.93
CA ALA A 20 0.05 8.64 -5.14
C ALA A 20 -1.18 8.64 -6.05
N MET A 21 -1.84 7.48 -6.23
CA MET A 21 -3.01 7.34 -7.08
C MET A 21 -4.14 8.34 -6.76
N PRO A 22 -4.67 8.44 -5.52
CA PRO A 22 -5.75 9.38 -5.23
C PRO A 22 -5.31 10.84 -5.48
N ILE A 23 -4.08 11.20 -5.12
CA ILE A 23 -3.54 12.55 -5.36
C ILE A 23 -3.43 12.86 -6.86
N ILE A 24 -2.90 11.93 -7.66
CA ILE A 24 -2.77 12.09 -9.11
C ILE A 24 -4.15 12.27 -9.75
N GLN A 25 -5.14 11.48 -9.33
CA GLN A 25 -6.52 11.60 -9.81
C GLN A 25 -7.10 12.98 -9.50
N LYS A 26 -6.89 13.49 -8.28
CA LYS A 26 -7.33 14.83 -7.87
C LYS A 26 -6.64 15.96 -8.63
N PHE A 27 -5.32 15.88 -8.82
CA PHE A 27 -4.62 16.85 -9.66
C PHE A 27 -5.13 16.84 -11.10
N ARG A 28 -5.39 15.66 -11.68
CA ARG A 28 -5.96 15.58 -13.03
C ARG A 28 -7.35 16.17 -13.15
N GLN A 29 -8.17 16.03 -12.11
CA GLN A 29 -9.50 16.63 -12.07
C GLN A 29 -9.43 18.16 -11.98
N LYS A 30 -8.57 18.71 -11.12
CA LYS A 30 -8.52 20.17 -10.87
C LYS A 30 -7.59 20.93 -11.81
N LEU A 31 -6.56 20.28 -12.35
CA LEU A 31 -5.51 20.86 -13.18
C LEU A 31 -5.24 20.00 -14.43
N PRO A 32 -6.23 19.86 -15.34
CA PRO A 32 -6.12 18.95 -16.49
C PRO A 32 -4.94 19.30 -17.42
N GLU A 33 -4.62 20.59 -17.55
CA GLU A 33 -3.54 21.10 -18.41
C GLU A 33 -2.14 21.01 -17.79
N SER A 34 -2.03 20.69 -16.49
CA SER A 34 -0.72 20.56 -15.84
C SER A 34 0.00 19.30 -16.30
N ARG A 35 1.33 19.27 -16.25
CA ARG A 35 2.09 18.06 -16.57
C ARG A 35 2.47 17.31 -15.30
N ILE A 36 2.03 16.06 -15.14
CA ILE A 36 2.40 15.21 -14.00
C ILE A 36 3.53 14.28 -14.39
N ILE A 37 4.63 14.38 -13.65
CA ILE A 37 5.84 13.58 -13.83
C ILE A 37 6.01 12.73 -12.57
N LEU A 38 5.96 11.40 -12.70
CA LEU A 38 6.21 10.47 -11.60
C LEU A 38 7.69 10.08 -11.59
N VAL A 39 8.38 10.38 -10.49
CA VAL A 39 9.75 9.95 -10.24
C VAL A 39 9.73 8.77 -9.28
N LEU A 40 10.13 7.60 -9.79
CA LEU A 40 10.29 6.40 -8.99
C LEU A 40 11.68 6.38 -8.38
N THR A 41 11.76 6.35 -7.05
CA THR A 41 13.05 6.23 -6.34
C THR A 41 13.40 4.78 -6.05
N PRO A 42 14.69 4.46 -5.78
CA PRO A 42 15.08 3.09 -5.48
C PRO A 42 14.33 2.54 -4.26
N CYS A 43 13.77 1.34 -4.39
CA CYS A 43 13.01 0.70 -3.33
C CYS A 43 13.36 -0.78 -3.22
N GLN A 44 13.74 -1.20 -2.01
CA GLN A 44 13.97 -2.62 -1.71
C GLN A 44 12.69 -3.46 -1.70
N TYR A 45 11.52 -2.81 -1.64
CA TYR A 45 10.21 -3.45 -1.64
C TYR A 45 9.48 -3.34 -2.99
N SER A 46 10.23 -3.11 -4.07
CA SER A 46 9.67 -3.09 -5.41
C SER A 46 9.07 -4.45 -5.78
N SER A 47 7.94 -4.46 -6.47
CA SER A 47 7.36 -5.63 -7.14
C SER A 47 8.02 -5.91 -8.49
N GLY A 48 8.79 -4.95 -9.01
CA GLY A 48 9.35 -4.95 -10.36
C GLY A 48 8.35 -4.48 -11.43
N ARG A 49 7.12 -4.13 -11.05
CA ARG A 49 6.04 -3.73 -11.98
C ARG A 49 5.49 -2.33 -11.73
N GLU A 50 6.18 -1.51 -10.94
CA GLU A 50 5.76 -0.14 -10.63
C GLU A 50 5.60 0.72 -11.89
N ILE A 51 6.49 0.58 -12.86
CA ILE A 51 6.44 1.33 -14.13
C ILE A 51 5.19 0.94 -14.92
N GLU A 52 4.95 -0.36 -15.10
CA GLU A 52 3.78 -0.88 -15.81
C GLU A 52 2.48 -0.44 -15.12
N PHE A 53 2.41 -0.54 -13.78
CA PHE A 53 1.27 -0.06 -13.02
C PHE A 53 1.05 1.45 -13.23
N ALA A 54 2.12 2.25 -13.14
CA ALA A 54 2.03 3.68 -13.34
C ALA A 54 1.54 4.04 -14.75
N GLN A 55 2.06 3.40 -15.79
CA GLN A 55 1.64 3.64 -17.18
C GLN A 55 0.17 3.28 -17.42
N ASN A 56 -0.29 2.16 -16.84
CA ASN A 56 -1.62 1.62 -17.12
C ASN A 56 -2.72 2.19 -16.22
N LYS A 57 -2.38 2.61 -15.00
CA LYS A 57 -3.36 2.97 -13.96
C LYS A 57 -3.22 4.41 -13.48
N LEU A 58 -2.04 5.01 -13.55
CA LEU A 58 -1.84 6.40 -13.19
C LEU A 58 -1.89 7.24 -14.45
N LYS A 59 -2.74 8.27 -14.46
CA LYS A 59 -2.85 9.21 -15.58
C LYS A 59 -1.67 10.21 -15.55
N VAL A 60 -0.43 9.72 -15.59
CA VAL A 60 0.79 10.55 -15.57
C VAL A 60 1.30 10.75 -17.00
N ASP A 61 1.96 11.88 -17.27
CA ASP A 61 2.49 12.17 -18.63
C ASP A 61 3.87 11.53 -18.83
N TYR A 62 4.68 11.54 -17.77
CA TYR A 62 6.03 10.97 -17.80
C TYR A 62 6.32 10.18 -16.54
N ILE A 63 7.11 9.13 -16.71
CA ILE A 63 7.65 8.31 -15.62
C ILE A 63 9.17 8.32 -15.74
N ILE A 64 9.85 8.67 -14.65
CA ILE A 64 11.31 8.58 -14.52
C ILE A 64 11.62 7.33 -13.69
N PRO A 65 12.14 6.26 -14.31
CA PRO A 65 12.53 5.04 -13.60
C PRO A 65 13.66 5.28 -12.58
N PRO A 66 13.83 4.39 -11.58
CA PRO A 66 14.88 4.55 -10.57
C PRO A 66 16.30 4.65 -11.13
N GLU A 67 16.62 3.90 -12.19
CA GLU A 67 17.96 3.92 -12.79
C GLU A 67 18.24 5.22 -13.56
N ASP A 68 17.24 5.75 -14.26
CA ASP A 68 17.38 7.02 -14.98
C ASP A 68 17.44 8.18 -13.99
N TYR A 69 16.64 8.13 -12.91
CA TYR A 69 16.71 9.08 -11.82
C TYR A 69 18.10 9.12 -11.15
N LYS A 70 18.67 7.95 -10.81
CA LYS A 70 20.04 7.86 -10.25
C LYS A 70 21.07 8.50 -11.19
N LYS A 71 21.04 8.13 -12.48
CA LYS A 71 21.97 8.67 -13.49
C LYS A 71 21.83 10.19 -13.62
N TRP A 72 20.60 10.69 -13.56
CA TRP A 72 20.33 12.13 -13.68
C TRP A 72 20.81 12.93 -12.47
N LEU A 73 20.67 12.39 -11.26
CA LEU A 73 21.27 12.99 -10.07
C LEU A 73 22.80 13.05 -10.15
N LEU A 74 23.43 12.08 -10.82
CA LEU A 74 24.88 12.06 -11.07
C LEU A 74 25.31 12.93 -12.27
N GLY A 75 24.43 13.81 -12.77
CA GLY A 75 24.75 14.79 -13.80
C GLY A 75 24.60 14.30 -15.24
N LYS A 76 24.17 13.06 -15.47
CA LYS A 76 23.82 12.60 -16.84
C LYS A 76 22.49 13.23 -17.27
N SER A 77 22.29 13.42 -18.56
CA SER A 77 21.00 13.89 -19.08
C SER A 77 19.92 12.81 -18.94
N LEU A 78 18.69 13.22 -18.65
CA LEU A 78 17.53 12.35 -18.87
C LEU A 78 17.33 12.13 -20.38
N LYS A 79 16.46 11.18 -20.74
CA LYS A 79 16.00 11.03 -22.13
C LYS A 79 15.54 12.40 -22.64
N LYS A 80 15.87 12.71 -23.90
CA LYS A 80 15.61 14.02 -24.54
C LYS A 80 14.15 14.50 -24.44
N GLU A 81 13.22 13.59 -24.19
CA GLU A 81 11.78 13.84 -24.09
C GLU A 81 11.34 14.58 -22.82
N ILE A 82 12.14 14.59 -21.74
CA ILE A 82 11.78 15.24 -20.47
C ILE A 82 12.55 16.56 -20.31
N ALA A 83 12.13 17.57 -21.06
CA ALA A 83 12.50 18.95 -20.79
C ALA A 83 11.56 19.51 -19.71
N PHE A 84 12.03 19.64 -18.46
CA PHE A 84 11.27 20.24 -17.36
C PHE A 84 10.90 21.70 -17.67
N LYS A 85 9.74 22.13 -17.18
CA LYS A 85 9.28 23.51 -17.36
C LYS A 85 9.96 24.45 -16.38
N LYS A 86 9.81 25.75 -16.62
CA LYS A 86 10.33 26.77 -15.69
C LYS A 86 9.61 26.74 -14.34
N ASP A 87 8.31 26.52 -14.36
CA ASP A 87 7.46 26.55 -13.17
C ASP A 87 6.95 25.15 -12.81
N GLY A 88 6.91 24.86 -11.51
CA GLY A 88 6.45 23.59 -10.99
C GLY A 88 6.71 23.39 -9.50
N PHE A 89 6.29 22.24 -8.99
CA PHE A 89 6.57 21.82 -7.62
C PHE A 89 6.87 20.32 -7.53
N VAL A 90 7.53 19.93 -6.44
CA VAL A 90 7.80 18.54 -6.09
C VAL A 90 6.93 18.15 -4.90
N LEU A 91 6.21 17.03 -5.01
CA LEU A 91 5.44 16.43 -3.93
C LEU A 91 6.02 15.07 -3.55
N PHE A 92 6.57 14.99 -2.35
CA PHE A 92 7.00 13.75 -1.74
C PHE A 92 5.80 12.95 -1.23
N ILE A 93 5.68 11.71 -1.69
CA ILE A 93 4.69 10.73 -1.23
C ILE A 93 5.36 9.58 -0.48
N GLY A 94 6.57 9.21 -0.88
CA GLY A 94 7.20 8.00 -0.38
C GLY A 94 8.67 7.83 -0.71
N GLY A 95 9.33 6.92 0.01
CA GLY A 95 10.79 6.77 0.05
C GLY A 95 11.50 7.71 1.03
N ASP A 96 12.61 8.31 0.61
CA ASP A 96 13.41 9.23 1.45
C ASP A 96 13.18 10.70 1.06
N LEU A 97 12.93 11.55 2.05
CA LEU A 97 12.78 13.00 1.90
C LEU A 97 14.00 13.68 1.25
N LEU A 98 15.18 13.06 1.27
CA LEU A 98 16.33 13.57 0.55
C LEU A 98 16.07 13.64 -0.96
N HIS A 99 15.35 12.68 -1.53
CA HIS A 99 15.11 12.63 -2.97
C HIS A 99 14.27 13.81 -3.46
N ALA A 100 13.16 14.10 -2.79
CA ALA A 100 12.34 15.25 -3.15
C ALA A 100 13.07 16.58 -2.91
N LYS A 101 13.91 16.69 -1.88
CA LYS A 101 14.80 17.85 -1.67
C LYS A 101 15.76 18.05 -2.84
N LEU A 102 16.46 16.98 -3.27
CA LEU A 102 17.44 17.06 -4.36
C LEU A 102 16.77 17.45 -5.68
N LEU A 103 15.59 16.87 -5.96
CA LEU A 103 14.77 17.20 -7.11
C LEU A 103 14.34 18.66 -7.12
N ALA A 104 13.78 19.13 -6.00
CA ALA A 104 13.30 20.51 -5.86
C ALA A 104 14.44 21.51 -6.06
N SER A 105 15.61 21.25 -5.45
CA SER A 105 16.81 22.08 -5.61
C SER A 105 17.29 22.12 -7.06
N ARG A 106 17.40 20.94 -7.73
CA ARG A 106 17.88 20.85 -9.11
C ARG A 106 16.94 21.51 -10.12
N LEU A 107 15.64 21.49 -9.86
CA LEU A 107 14.61 22.08 -10.72
C LEU A 107 14.26 23.53 -10.35
N ASN A 108 14.80 24.05 -9.24
CA ASN A 108 14.39 25.32 -8.64
C ASN A 108 12.87 25.37 -8.37
N TYR A 109 12.32 24.27 -7.87
CA TYR A 109 10.90 24.11 -7.56
C TYR A 109 10.65 24.14 -6.06
N LYS A 110 9.42 24.52 -5.66
CA LYS A 110 8.95 24.36 -4.28
C LYS A 110 8.75 22.89 -3.96
N ALA A 111 9.02 22.48 -2.71
CA ALA A 111 8.86 21.11 -2.26
C ALA A 111 7.75 20.97 -1.20
N TYR A 112 6.93 19.94 -1.34
CA TYR A 112 5.87 19.55 -0.42
C TYR A 112 6.07 18.09 -0.01
N ALA A 113 5.55 17.68 1.16
CA ALA A 113 5.66 16.30 1.60
C ALA A 113 4.42 15.80 2.33
N TYR A 114 3.91 14.64 1.92
CA TYR A 114 3.02 13.83 2.75
C TYR A 114 3.85 12.84 3.59
N LEU A 115 3.64 12.81 4.90
CA LEU A 115 4.36 11.93 5.82
C LEU A 115 3.41 10.92 6.48
N ALA A 116 3.44 9.66 6.01
CA ALA A 116 2.71 8.56 6.65
C ALA A 116 3.36 8.11 7.99
N GLY A 117 4.67 8.32 8.15
CA GLY A 117 5.45 7.94 9.33
C GLY A 117 5.49 9.04 10.40
N LYS A 118 6.44 8.94 11.35
CA LYS A 118 6.70 9.97 12.40
C LYS A 118 8.05 10.66 12.26
N PHE A 119 8.82 10.28 11.24
CA PHE A 119 10.15 10.80 10.98
C PHE A 119 10.06 11.94 9.99
N VAL A 120 10.80 13.02 10.28
CA VAL A 120 10.90 14.20 9.42
C VAL A 120 12.35 14.69 9.47
N LYS A 121 12.86 15.14 8.33
CA LYS A 121 14.18 15.75 8.14
C LYS A 121 14.06 16.88 7.12
N TRP A 122 15.08 17.73 7.03
CA TRP A 122 15.20 18.78 6.00
C TRP A 122 14.04 19.80 6.00
N ILE A 123 13.49 20.12 7.17
CA ILE A 123 12.27 20.95 7.33
C ILE A 123 12.37 22.31 6.59
N SER A 124 13.55 22.92 6.55
CA SER A 124 13.75 24.19 5.85
C SER A 124 13.58 24.08 4.33
N SER A 125 13.82 22.91 3.73
CA SER A 125 13.74 22.68 2.28
C SER A 125 12.33 22.42 1.76
N TYR A 126 11.33 22.34 2.64
CA TYR A 126 9.94 22.06 2.28
C TYR A 126 9.06 23.25 2.65
N GLU A 127 8.12 23.59 1.78
CA GLU A 127 7.11 24.61 2.02
C GLU A 127 6.08 24.15 3.05
N LYS A 128 5.59 22.91 2.90
CA LYS A 128 4.54 22.36 3.76
C LYS A 128 4.63 20.83 3.87
N PHE A 129 4.27 20.34 5.04
CA PHE A 129 4.16 18.94 5.41
C PHE A 129 2.70 18.62 5.70
N PHE A 130 2.18 17.62 5.00
CA PHE A 130 0.86 17.05 5.17
C PHE A 130 0.98 15.76 5.98
N VAL A 131 0.18 15.61 7.03
CA VAL A 131 0.28 14.47 7.95
C VAL A 131 -1.10 13.90 8.29
N PRO A 132 -1.19 12.59 8.58
CA PRO A 132 -2.42 11.99 9.08
C PRO A 132 -2.89 12.53 10.43
N ASP A 133 -1.95 12.79 11.33
CA ASP A 133 -2.16 13.32 12.68
C ASP A 133 -1.02 14.31 12.98
N ALA A 134 -1.37 15.56 13.29
CA ALA A 134 -0.38 16.59 13.58
C ALA A 134 0.29 16.44 14.95
N LYS A 135 -0.33 15.73 15.91
CA LYS A 135 0.16 15.65 17.30
C LYS A 135 1.63 15.23 17.42
N PRO A 136 2.13 14.20 16.70
CA PRO A 136 3.55 13.79 16.78
C PRO A 136 4.54 14.81 16.19
N PHE A 137 4.04 15.79 15.44
CA PHE A 137 4.84 16.73 14.65
C PHE A 137 4.81 18.17 15.17
N LYS A 138 3.87 18.54 16.05
CA LYS A 138 3.73 19.91 16.58
C LYS A 138 5.02 20.49 17.18
N LYS A 139 5.87 19.64 17.78
CA LYS A 139 7.18 20.06 18.34
C LYS A 139 8.34 20.01 17.34
N LYS A 140 8.13 19.41 16.16
CA LYS A 140 9.18 19.15 15.16
C LYS A 140 9.06 20.07 13.94
N ILE A 141 7.85 20.44 13.55
CA ILE A 141 7.57 21.21 12.33
C ILE A 141 6.89 22.52 12.72
N PRO A 142 7.35 23.68 12.20
CA PRO A 142 6.69 24.97 12.44
C PRO A 142 5.19 24.94 12.06
N PRO A 143 4.30 25.57 12.83
CA PRO A 143 2.85 25.52 12.60
C PRO A 143 2.44 25.93 11.18
N GLN A 144 3.08 26.96 10.61
CA GLN A 144 2.77 27.44 9.25
C GLN A 144 3.11 26.43 8.15
N LYS A 145 3.99 25.46 8.43
CA LYS A 145 4.39 24.39 7.51
C LYS A 145 3.70 23.07 7.80
N LEU A 146 2.83 22.96 8.80
CA LEU A 146 2.23 21.70 9.22
C LEU A 146 0.72 21.72 8.98
N LEU A 147 0.23 20.77 8.18
CA LEU A 147 -1.21 20.60 7.96
C LEU A 147 -1.63 19.15 8.22
N GLU A 148 -2.60 18.97 9.11
CA GLU A 148 -3.29 17.69 9.29
C GLU A 148 -4.30 17.51 8.18
N VAL A 149 -4.16 16.44 7.39
CA VAL A 149 -5.03 16.16 6.24
C VAL A 149 -5.83 14.86 6.39
N GLY A 150 -5.49 14.05 7.40
CA GLY A 150 -5.99 12.68 7.52
C GLY A 150 -5.13 11.68 6.74
N ASP A 151 -5.46 10.40 6.85
CA ASP A 151 -4.64 9.32 6.31
C ASP A 151 -5.04 8.98 4.88
N LEU A 152 -4.20 9.29 3.90
CA LEU A 152 -4.40 8.90 2.49
C LEU A 152 -4.62 7.41 2.31
N MET A 153 -4.05 6.54 3.16
CA MET A 153 -4.27 5.08 3.06
C MET A 153 -5.73 4.68 3.28
N THR A 154 -6.55 5.59 3.81
CA THR A 154 -7.98 5.37 4.03
C THR A 154 -8.84 5.74 2.83
N GLU A 155 -8.27 6.39 1.83
CA GLU A 155 -8.95 6.69 0.57
C GLU A 155 -8.91 5.48 -0.34
N LEU A 156 -10.07 4.86 -0.52
CA LEU A 156 -10.19 3.72 -1.41
C LEU A 156 -10.39 4.24 -2.84
N PRO A 157 -9.62 3.74 -3.82
CA PRO A 157 -9.78 4.11 -5.22
C PRO A 157 -11.08 3.58 -5.85
N TYR A 158 -11.83 2.72 -5.13
CA TYR A 158 -13.05 2.08 -5.61
C TYR A 158 -14.15 2.16 -4.55
N ILE A 159 -15.30 2.69 -4.94
CA ILE A 159 -16.52 2.66 -4.13
C ILE A 159 -17.52 1.79 -4.90
N THR A 160 -17.56 0.50 -4.57
CA THR A 160 -18.61 -0.42 -5.03
C THR A 160 -19.47 -0.83 -3.83
N THR A 161 -20.70 -1.25 -4.08
CA THR A 161 -21.52 -1.93 -3.07
C THR A 161 -21.18 -3.41 -3.02
N LYS A 162 -21.62 -4.11 -1.95
CA LYS A 162 -21.43 -5.56 -1.86
C LYS A 162 -22.19 -6.28 -2.97
N GLU A 163 -23.40 -5.82 -3.27
CA GLU A 163 -24.29 -6.37 -4.28
C GLU A 163 -23.70 -6.23 -5.69
N GLU A 164 -23.13 -5.07 -6.02
CA GLU A 164 -22.45 -4.84 -7.29
C GLU A 164 -21.21 -5.73 -7.44
N ALA A 165 -20.40 -5.84 -6.38
CA ALA A 165 -19.23 -6.71 -6.37
C ALA A 165 -19.64 -8.19 -6.53
N GLN A 166 -20.66 -8.65 -5.81
CA GLN A 166 -21.15 -10.03 -5.91
C GLN A 166 -21.68 -10.33 -7.32
N LYS A 167 -22.45 -9.41 -7.91
CA LYS A 167 -22.95 -9.54 -9.28
C LYS A 167 -21.81 -9.59 -10.30
N LYS A 168 -20.85 -8.67 -10.21
CA LYS A 168 -19.70 -8.58 -11.12
C LYS A 168 -18.87 -9.87 -11.11
N TRP A 169 -18.65 -10.43 -9.92
CA TRP A 169 -17.77 -11.58 -9.72
C TRP A 169 -18.52 -12.91 -9.55
N LYS A 170 -19.83 -12.93 -9.81
CA LYS A 170 -20.71 -14.11 -9.80
C LYS A 170 -20.60 -14.95 -8.52
N THR A 171 -20.49 -14.30 -7.37
CA THR A 171 -20.49 -14.99 -6.07
C THR A 171 -21.92 -15.20 -5.58
N ASN A 172 -22.19 -16.36 -4.97
CA ASN A 172 -23.46 -16.66 -4.32
C ASN A 172 -23.63 -15.76 -3.07
N LYS A 173 -24.83 -15.23 -2.89
CA LYS A 173 -25.18 -14.36 -1.76
C LYS A 173 -25.50 -15.14 -0.49
N GLU A 174 -25.91 -16.40 -0.63
CA GLU A 174 -26.32 -17.25 0.50
C GLU A 174 -25.13 -17.94 1.16
N ASP A 175 -24.05 -18.14 0.41
CA ASP A 175 -22.88 -18.86 0.87
C ASP A 175 -21.75 -17.90 1.26
N PRO A 176 -20.99 -18.18 2.34
CA PRO A 176 -19.94 -17.28 2.79
C PRO A 176 -18.80 -17.13 1.78
N VAL A 177 -18.30 -15.91 1.61
CA VAL A 177 -17.19 -15.58 0.71
C VAL A 177 -15.95 -15.18 1.52
N LEU A 178 -14.87 -15.95 1.39
CA LEU A 178 -13.56 -15.64 1.98
C LEU A 178 -12.62 -15.10 0.90
N ALA A 179 -12.20 -13.85 1.03
CA ALA A 179 -11.11 -13.29 0.23
C ALA A 179 -9.75 -13.68 0.77
N MET A 180 -8.81 -14.00 -0.12
CA MET A 180 -7.44 -14.35 0.20
C MET A 180 -6.50 -13.44 -0.59
N LEU A 181 -5.72 -12.60 0.11
CA LEU A 181 -4.85 -11.58 -0.48
C LEU A 181 -3.38 -11.99 -0.30
N PRO A 182 -2.75 -12.65 -1.30
CA PRO A 182 -1.43 -13.27 -1.16
C PRO A 182 -0.26 -12.27 -1.20
N GLY A 183 -0.54 -10.99 -1.45
CA GLY A 183 0.47 -9.94 -1.54
C GLY A 183 0.54 -9.31 -2.92
N SER A 184 1.56 -8.46 -3.10
CA SER A 184 1.81 -7.71 -4.34
C SER A 184 3.14 -8.06 -5.01
N ARG A 185 3.94 -8.89 -4.34
CA ARG A 185 5.28 -9.27 -4.77
C ARG A 185 5.31 -10.77 -5.04
N MET A 186 6.05 -11.18 -6.07
CA MET A 186 6.09 -12.58 -6.46
C MET A 186 6.60 -13.50 -5.36
N TRP A 187 7.58 -13.05 -4.57
CA TRP A 187 8.07 -13.83 -3.43
C TRP A 187 7.03 -13.98 -2.31
N GLU A 188 6.16 -12.98 -2.09
CA GLU A 188 5.04 -13.07 -1.14
C GLU A 188 4.06 -14.13 -1.64
N ILE A 189 3.68 -14.03 -2.91
CA ILE A 189 2.73 -14.93 -3.57
C ILE A 189 3.25 -16.37 -3.50
N ASN A 190 4.48 -16.61 -3.95
CA ASN A 190 5.10 -17.95 -3.95
C ASN A 190 5.16 -18.58 -2.55
N HIS A 191 5.29 -17.76 -1.50
CA HIS A 191 5.39 -18.26 -0.14
C HIS A 191 4.02 -18.48 0.52
N ILE A 192 3.06 -17.59 0.24
CA ILE A 192 1.74 -17.57 0.90
C ILE A 192 0.75 -18.51 0.21
N LEU A 193 0.81 -18.63 -1.11
CA LEU A 193 -0.20 -19.37 -1.85
C LEU A 193 -0.28 -20.86 -1.47
N PRO A 194 0.83 -21.60 -1.25
CA PRO A 194 0.77 -22.98 -0.74
C PRO A 194 0.13 -23.10 0.65
N ILE A 195 0.20 -22.05 1.48
CA ILE A 195 -0.48 -22.00 2.78
C ILE A 195 -1.97 -21.78 2.56
N TYR A 196 -2.34 -20.87 1.66
CA TYR A 196 -3.73 -20.59 1.30
C TYR A 196 -4.42 -21.80 0.69
N GLU A 197 -3.75 -22.56 -0.18
CA GLU A 197 -4.30 -23.78 -0.75
C GLU A 197 -4.61 -24.83 0.33
N LYS A 198 -3.68 -25.05 1.27
CA LYS A 198 -3.92 -25.96 2.40
C LYS A 198 -5.09 -25.49 3.27
N ILE A 199 -5.21 -24.19 3.52
CA ILE A 199 -6.35 -23.61 4.23
C ILE A 199 -7.64 -23.85 3.44
N GLY A 200 -7.63 -23.61 2.14
CA GLY A 200 -8.77 -23.77 1.25
C GLY A 200 -9.27 -25.21 1.19
N ILE A 201 -8.37 -26.20 1.05
CA ILE A 201 -8.71 -27.63 1.04
C ILE A 201 -9.39 -28.02 2.36
N LEU A 202 -8.83 -27.60 3.49
CA LEU A 202 -9.40 -27.88 4.80
C LEU A 202 -10.75 -27.18 5.01
N LEU A 203 -10.90 -25.92 4.57
CA LEU A 203 -12.16 -25.19 4.65
C LEU A 203 -13.25 -25.85 3.80
N LYS A 204 -12.95 -26.22 2.55
CA LYS A 204 -13.90 -26.89 1.66
C LYS A 204 -14.34 -28.26 2.19
N LYS A 205 -13.48 -28.96 2.95
CA LYS A 205 -13.86 -30.20 3.63
C LYS A 205 -14.92 -29.97 4.72
N GLU A 206 -14.76 -28.94 5.54
CA GLU A 206 -15.66 -28.64 6.67
C GLU A 206 -16.91 -27.84 6.25
N ARG A 207 -16.78 -26.98 5.22
CA ARG A 207 -17.83 -26.12 4.67
C ARG A 207 -17.77 -26.14 3.13
N PRO A 208 -18.34 -27.17 2.47
CA PRO A 208 -18.23 -27.34 1.02
C PRO A 208 -18.71 -26.15 0.18
N LYS A 209 -19.69 -25.39 0.70
CA LYS A 209 -20.26 -24.23 0.01
C LYS A 209 -19.48 -22.93 0.17
N ILE A 210 -18.46 -22.87 1.04
CA ILE A 210 -17.66 -21.64 1.19
C ILE A 210 -17.02 -21.27 -0.15
N GLN A 211 -17.08 -19.99 -0.52
CA GLN A 211 -16.51 -19.46 -1.74
C GLN A 211 -15.15 -18.83 -1.45
N LEU A 212 -14.10 -19.32 -2.10
CA LEU A 212 -12.72 -18.87 -1.92
C LEU A 212 -12.32 -17.97 -3.08
N MET A 213 -12.14 -16.69 -2.77
CA MET A 213 -11.77 -15.66 -3.75
C MET A 213 -10.30 -15.28 -3.58
N LEU A 214 -9.47 -15.53 -4.59
CA LEU A 214 -8.09 -15.08 -4.63
C LEU A 214 -8.02 -13.67 -5.22
N ILE A 215 -7.54 -12.72 -4.42
CA ILE A 215 -7.49 -11.31 -4.78
C ILE A 215 -6.10 -10.96 -5.29
N ILE A 216 -6.04 -10.55 -6.56
CA ILE A 216 -4.83 -10.23 -7.28
C ILE A 216 -4.53 -8.74 -7.08
N SER A 217 -3.31 -8.47 -6.62
CA SER A 217 -2.74 -7.12 -6.55
C SER A 217 -2.73 -6.45 -7.93
N PRO A 218 -2.94 -5.13 -8.03
CA PRO A 218 -2.86 -4.43 -9.31
C PRO A 218 -1.44 -4.38 -9.90
N PHE A 219 -0.45 -4.87 -9.17
CA PHE A 219 0.93 -5.08 -9.63
C PHE A 219 1.15 -6.49 -10.21
N ASN A 220 0.10 -7.28 -10.34
CA ASN A 220 0.13 -8.63 -10.88
C ASN A 220 -1.04 -8.83 -11.86
N SER A 221 -0.94 -9.87 -12.68
CA SER A 221 -1.99 -10.30 -13.61
C SER A 221 -2.51 -11.69 -13.23
N ILE A 222 -3.72 -12.02 -13.67
CA ILE A 222 -4.28 -13.39 -13.52
C ILE A 222 -3.34 -14.44 -14.13
N LYS A 223 -2.60 -14.09 -15.19
CA LYS A 223 -1.62 -14.97 -15.83
C LYS A 223 -0.48 -15.35 -14.89
N ASP A 224 -0.08 -14.46 -13.98
CA ASP A 224 0.96 -14.76 -12.98
C ASP A 224 0.52 -15.89 -12.02
N PHE A 225 -0.79 -16.15 -11.95
CA PHE A 225 -1.38 -17.21 -11.14
C PHE A 225 -1.70 -18.47 -11.92
N GLU A 226 -1.46 -18.51 -13.24
CA GLU A 226 -1.71 -19.69 -14.08
C GLU A 226 -0.92 -20.91 -13.65
N GLN A 227 0.33 -20.71 -13.23
CA GLN A 227 1.16 -21.77 -12.65
C GLN A 227 0.59 -22.39 -11.37
N PHE A 228 -0.40 -21.75 -10.74
CA PHE A 228 -1.08 -22.23 -9.54
C PHE A 228 -2.52 -22.66 -9.80
N LYS A 229 -3.04 -22.49 -11.04
CA LYS A 229 -4.40 -22.91 -11.41
C LYS A 229 -4.58 -24.43 -11.34
N GLU A 230 -3.50 -25.21 -11.42
CA GLU A 230 -3.55 -26.67 -11.22
C GLU A 230 -4.07 -27.02 -9.81
N HIS A 231 -3.95 -26.11 -8.85
CA HIS A 231 -4.57 -26.21 -7.53
C HIS A 231 -5.98 -25.60 -7.56
N ASN A 232 -6.95 -26.40 -8.02
CA ASN A 232 -8.36 -26.05 -8.29
C ASN A 232 -9.22 -25.76 -7.03
N VAL A 233 -8.65 -25.10 -6.02
CA VAL A 233 -9.32 -24.82 -4.73
C VAL A 233 -10.00 -23.45 -4.69
N PHE A 234 -9.54 -22.49 -5.50
CA PHE A 234 -10.08 -21.14 -5.55
C PHE A 234 -11.23 -21.05 -6.57
N ASP A 235 -12.38 -20.55 -6.15
CA ASP A 235 -13.57 -20.42 -7.01
C ASP A 235 -13.50 -19.19 -7.91
N VAL A 236 -12.85 -18.12 -7.44
CA VAL A 236 -12.81 -16.82 -8.14
C VAL A 236 -11.41 -16.20 -8.06
N PHE A 237 -10.86 -15.80 -9.20
CA PHE A 237 -9.68 -14.94 -9.31
C PHE A 237 -10.15 -13.52 -9.65
N ALA A 238 -9.90 -12.56 -8.77
CA ALA A 238 -10.44 -11.21 -8.88
C ALA A 238 -9.44 -10.13 -8.48
N TYR A 239 -9.76 -8.87 -8.75
CA TYR A 239 -8.95 -7.72 -8.35
C TYR A 239 -9.52 -7.05 -7.10
N LEU A 240 -8.79 -6.11 -6.49
CA LEU A 240 -9.17 -5.48 -5.22
C LEU A 240 -10.57 -4.82 -5.23
N ASP A 241 -11.10 -4.41 -6.38
CA ASP A 241 -12.46 -3.87 -6.50
C ASP A 241 -13.57 -4.90 -6.22
N SER A 242 -13.24 -6.20 -6.23
CA SER A 242 -14.13 -7.32 -5.89
C SER A 242 -14.29 -7.56 -4.40
N ILE A 243 -13.38 -7.03 -3.59
CA ILE A 243 -13.20 -7.45 -2.19
C ILE A 243 -14.46 -7.26 -1.34
N ARG A 244 -15.35 -6.35 -1.75
CA ARG A 244 -16.62 -6.10 -1.06
C ARG A 244 -17.64 -7.22 -1.20
N ALA A 245 -17.44 -8.15 -2.13
CA ALA A 245 -18.21 -9.37 -2.20
C ALA A 245 -17.96 -10.29 -1.00
N SER A 246 -16.83 -10.12 -0.31
CA SER A 246 -16.37 -10.99 0.77
C SER A 246 -17.04 -10.70 2.11
N ASP A 247 -17.32 -11.76 2.87
CA ASP A 247 -17.76 -11.70 4.27
C ASP A 247 -16.56 -11.62 5.22
N MET A 248 -15.42 -12.16 4.79
CA MET A 248 -14.19 -12.19 5.55
C MET A 248 -12.99 -12.14 4.61
N ALA A 249 -11.83 -11.72 5.13
CA ALA A 249 -10.57 -11.76 4.42
C ALA A 249 -9.45 -12.43 5.23
N ILE A 250 -8.51 -13.04 4.53
CA ILE A 250 -7.18 -13.41 5.03
C ILE A 250 -6.13 -12.66 4.20
N THR A 251 -5.17 -12.06 4.88
CA THR A 251 -4.13 -11.25 4.21
C THR A 251 -2.78 -11.35 4.91
N ILE A 252 -1.77 -10.72 4.33
CA ILE A 252 -0.45 -10.51 4.91
C ILE A 252 -0.31 -9.06 5.42
N PRO A 253 0.72 -8.74 6.22
CA PRO A 253 1.01 -7.35 6.60
C PRO A 253 1.14 -6.42 5.39
N GLY A 254 0.59 -5.21 5.50
CA GLY A 254 0.70 -4.19 4.47
C GLY A 254 -0.52 -3.28 4.36
N THR A 255 -0.55 -2.48 3.29
CA THR A 255 -1.62 -1.51 2.99
C THR A 255 -3.00 -2.16 2.90
N ASN A 256 -3.06 -3.43 2.47
CA ASN A 256 -4.30 -4.21 2.42
C ASN A 256 -5.02 -4.25 3.78
N THR A 257 -4.28 -4.31 4.90
CA THR A 257 -4.89 -4.33 6.24
C THR A 257 -5.63 -3.04 6.57
N ALA A 258 -5.13 -1.89 6.10
CA ALA A 258 -5.83 -0.61 6.23
C ALA A 258 -7.06 -0.58 5.33
N GLN A 259 -6.91 -0.96 4.06
CA GLN A 259 -8.01 -0.94 3.08
C GLN A 259 -9.18 -1.84 3.50
N LEU A 260 -8.90 -3.07 3.95
CA LEU A 260 -9.90 -3.98 4.49
C LEU A 260 -10.60 -3.40 5.72
N ALA A 261 -9.87 -2.67 6.57
CA ALA A 261 -10.45 -2.05 7.75
C ALA A 261 -11.38 -0.88 7.43
N VAL A 262 -11.02 -0.04 6.44
CA VAL A 262 -11.90 1.03 5.93
C VAL A 262 -13.19 0.45 5.37
N LEU A 263 -13.11 -0.68 4.65
CA LEU A 263 -14.27 -1.41 4.16
C LEU A 263 -15.08 -2.09 5.28
N GLY A 264 -14.47 -2.28 6.45
CA GLY A 264 -15.01 -3.03 7.57
C GLY A 264 -15.16 -4.51 7.27
N ILE A 265 -14.26 -5.09 6.49
CA ILE A 265 -14.25 -6.52 6.19
C ILE A 265 -13.50 -7.23 7.32
N PRO A 266 -14.16 -8.07 8.14
CA PRO A 266 -13.49 -8.89 9.14
C PRO A 266 -12.30 -9.62 8.54
N THR A 267 -11.13 -9.49 9.17
CA THR A 267 -9.86 -9.90 8.57
C THR A 267 -9.03 -10.70 9.56
N ILE A 268 -8.41 -11.77 9.08
CA ILE A 268 -7.27 -12.43 9.73
C ILE A 268 -6.01 -12.01 8.99
N MET A 269 -4.95 -11.72 9.73
CA MET A 269 -3.63 -11.54 9.14
C MET A 269 -2.74 -12.74 9.47
N ILE A 270 -2.08 -13.28 8.44
CA ILE A 270 -1.04 -14.30 8.61
C ILE A 270 0.31 -13.71 8.23
N PHE A 271 1.34 -14.06 8.99
CA PHE A 271 2.70 -13.68 8.68
C PHE A 271 3.66 -14.86 8.95
N PRO A 272 3.93 -15.71 7.95
CA PRO A 272 4.87 -16.81 8.08
C PRO A 272 6.30 -16.29 8.24
N LEU A 273 6.73 -16.13 9.49
CA LEU A 273 8.05 -15.62 9.87
C LEU A 273 9.08 -16.74 10.10
N ASP A 274 8.69 -18.00 9.89
CA ASP A 274 9.54 -19.17 10.09
C ASP A 274 10.47 -19.46 8.89
N ASN A 275 10.19 -18.87 7.72
CA ASN A 275 11.11 -18.89 6.59
C ASN A 275 11.93 -17.57 6.49
N PRO A 276 13.17 -17.52 6.98
CA PRO A 276 14.03 -16.34 6.90
C PRO A 276 14.34 -15.90 5.46
N ASP A 277 14.25 -16.82 4.49
CA ASP A 277 14.51 -16.54 3.08
C ASP A 277 13.34 -15.78 2.43
N ALA A 278 12.17 -15.74 3.09
CA ALA A 278 10.96 -15.08 2.62
C ALA A 278 10.77 -13.66 3.19
N ILE A 279 11.66 -13.14 4.04
CA ILE A 279 11.49 -11.79 4.61
C ILE A 279 12.56 -10.88 4.00
N PRO A 280 12.20 -9.91 3.13
CA PRO A 280 13.14 -8.88 2.73
C PRO A 280 13.49 -8.05 3.98
N LEU A 281 14.77 -8.06 4.33
CA LEU A 281 15.28 -7.30 5.47
C LEU A 281 15.58 -5.86 5.05
N GLU A 282 15.26 -4.92 5.93
CA GLU A 282 15.35 -3.50 5.64
C GLU A 282 16.79 -2.97 5.68
N GLY A 283 17.15 -2.06 4.77
CA GLY A 283 18.33 -1.21 4.89
C GLY A 283 19.66 -1.94 4.76
N LEU A 284 20.67 -1.54 5.55
CA LEU A 284 22.02 -2.12 5.54
C LEU A 284 22.05 -3.65 5.79
N ALA A 285 21.00 -4.20 6.39
CA ALA A 285 20.85 -5.64 6.56
C ALA A 285 20.72 -6.38 5.22
N ASN A 286 20.12 -5.76 4.20
CA ASN A 286 19.99 -6.38 2.88
C ASN A 286 21.36 -6.67 2.27
N TYR A 287 22.32 -5.74 2.40
CA TYR A 287 23.72 -5.89 1.98
C TYR A 287 24.50 -6.95 2.78
N ILE A 288 24.28 -7.03 4.09
CA ILE A 288 24.93 -8.03 4.97
C ILE A 288 24.42 -9.44 4.66
N THR A 289 23.16 -9.55 4.22
CA THR A 289 22.51 -10.85 3.97
C THR A 289 22.78 -11.44 2.60
N SER A 290 23.50 -10.73 1.73
CA SER A 290 23.99 -11.20 0.43
C SER A 290 25.14 -12.21 0.55
N ILE A 291 25.72 -12.38 1.74
CA ILE A 291 26.82 -13.31 2.01
C ILE A 291 26.26 -14.73 2.23
N PRO A 292 26.66 -15.73 1.43
CA PRO A 292 26.18 -17.11 1.57
C PRO A 292 26.42 -17.65 2.98
N VAL A 293 25.44 -18.40 3.52
CA VAL A 293 25.42 -19.03 4.86
C VAL A 293 25.30 -18.06 6.04
N VAL A 294 26.15 -17.03 6.14
CA VAL A 294 26.13 -16.02 7.23
C VAL A 294 24.82 -15.21 7.20
N GLY A 295 24.34 -14.88 6.01
CA GLY A 295 23.06 -14.21 5.83
C GLY A 295 21.91 -14.96 6.48
N LYS A 296 21.79 -16.28 6.27
CA LYS A 296 20.63 -17.08 6.71
C LYS A 296 20.47 -17.15 8.24
N LEU A 297 21.57 -17.27 8.99
CA LEU A 297 21.53 -17.22 10.45
C LEU A 297 21.12 -15.82 10.96
N ILE A 298 21.70 -14.77 10.38
CA ILE A 298 21.37 -13.38 10.72
C ILE A 298 19.89 -13.10 10.42
N LYS A 299 19.37 -13.57 9.28
CA LYS A 299 17.95 -13.41 8.91
C LYS A 299 17.01 -14.04 9.93
N ARG A 300 17.32 -15.25 10.41
CA ARG A 300 16.52 -15.94 11.45
C ARG A 300 16.50 -15.16 12.77
N THR A 301 17.67 -14.67 13.18
CA THR A 301 17.79 -13.89 14.41
C THR A 301 17.03 -12.57 14.31
N ILE A 302 17.15 -11.85 13.19
CA ILE A 302 16.42 -10.61 12.95
C ILE A 302 14.91 -10.87 12.88
N ALA A 303 14.46 -11.89 12.15
CA ALA A 303 13.05 -12.27 12.10
C ALA A 303 12.49 -12.58 13.49
N LYS A 304 13.25 -13.29 14.34
CA LYS A 304 12.88 -13.56 15.73
C LYS A 304 12.79 -12.27 16.55
N ILE A 305 13.75 -11.35 16.40
CA ILE A 305 13.74 -10.05 17.08
C ILE A 305 12.57 -9.18 16.62
N ILE A 306 12.32 -9.10 15.31
CA ILE A 306 11.20 -8.34 14.76
C ILE A 306 9.88 -8.91 15.29
N ASN A 307 9.72 -10.24 15.28
CA ASN A 307 8.52 -10.90 15.79
C ASN A 307 8.29 -10.64 17.29
N THR A 308 9.36 -10.66 18.11
CA THR A 308 9.24 -10.48 19.57
C THR A 308 9.10 -9.02 19.98
N LYS A 309 9.77 -8.09 19.28
CA LYS A 309 9.73 -6.66 19.60
C LYS A 309 8.54 -5.93 18.99
N THR A 310 7.96 -6.45 17.90
CA THR A 310 6.84 -5.79 17.21
C THR A 310 5.52 -6.26 17.80
N LYS A 311 4.81 -5.36 18.48
CA LYS A 311 3.52 -5.69 19.11
C LYS A 311 2.43 -5.99 18.07
N TYR A 312 2.37 -5.23 16.98
CA TYR A 312 1.35 -5.35 15.92
C TYR A 312 1.96 -5.11 14.54
N PHE A 313 1.52 -5.86 13.53
CA PHE A 313 1.89 -5.64 12.12
C PHE A 313 0.71 -5.14 11.28
N ALA A 314 -0.53 -5.42 11.67
CA ALA A 314 -1.69 -4.87 10.97
C ALA A 314 -1.84 -3.38 11.29
N LEU A 315 -2.02 -2.53 10.28
CA LEU A 315 -2.13 -1.08 10.44
C LEU A 315 -3.25 -0.66 11.42
N PRO A 316 -4.45 -1.25 11.38
CA PRO A 316 -5.52 -1.00 12.37
C PRO A 316 -5.07 -1.25 13.82
N ASN A 317 -4.34 -2.33 14.05
CA ASN A 317 -3.87 -2.71 15.37
C ASN A 317 -2.75 -1.78 15.87
N ILE A 318 -1.82 -1.40 14.97
CA ILE A 318 -0.77 -0.41 15.27
C ILE A 318 -1.40 0.92 15.67
N LYS A 319 -2.38 1.40 14.90
CA LYS A 319 -3.03 2.70 15.12
C LYS A 319 -3.83 2.74 16.42
N THR A 320 -4.59 1.70 16.71
CA THR A 320 -5.45 1.62 17.91
C THR A 320 -4.73 1.10 19.15
N LYS A 321 -3.54 0.51 18.98
CA LYS A 321 -2.78 -0.21 20.01
C LYS A 321 -3.57 -1.36 20.64
N LYS A 322 -4.53 -1.93 19.91
CA LYS A 322 -5.40 -3.04 20.31
C LYS A 322 -5.45 -4.08 19.21
N GLU A 323 -5.67 -5.34 19.57
CA GLU A 323 -5.90 -6.39 18.57
C GLU A 323 -7.35 -6.33 18.11
N ILE A 324 -7.58 -5.80 16.92
CA ILE A 324 -8.86 -5.84 16.19
C ILE A 324 -8.80 -6.93 15.12
N ILE A 325 -7.68 -6.98 14.39
CA ILE A 325 -7.35 -8.04 13.43
C ILE A 325 -6.51 -9.10 14.15
N PRO A 326 -6.97 -10.35 14.27
CA PRO A 326 -6.15 -11.45 14.77
C PRO A 326 -4.90 -11.64 13.91
N GLU A 327 -3.71 -11.67 14.53
CA GLU A 327 -2.43 -11.78 13.83
C GLU A 327 -1.72 -13.12 14.11
N PHE A 328 -1.76 -14.05 13.16
CA PHE A 328 -1.07 -15.34 13.26
C PHE A 328 0.33 -15.24 12.68
N ARG A 329 1.35 -15.40 13.51
CA ARG A 329 2.76 -15.16 13.15
C ARG A 329 3.64 -16.38 13.35
N GLY A 330 4.78 -16.41 12.66
CA GLY A 330 5.74 -17.51 12.78
C GLY A 330 5.27 -18.74 12.00
N LYS A 331 5.42 -19.94 12.57
CA LYS A 331 4.98 -21.16 11.89
C LYS A 331 3.46 -21.24 11.82
N ILE A 332 2.92 -21.00 10.62
CA ILE A 332 1.48 -21.03 10.38
C ILE A 332 0.99 -22.49 10.33
N LYS A 333 0.04 -22.82 11.21
CA LYS A 333 -0.66 -24.11 11.20
C LYS A 333 -2.01 -23.93 10.51
N PRO A 334 -2.22 -24.44 9.28
CA PRO A 334 -3.47 -24.23 8.53
C PRO A 334 -4.73 -24.59 9.33
N GLN A 335 -4.70 -25.67 10.12
CA GLN A 335 -5.81 -26.12 10.96
C GLN A 335 -6.26 -25.06 11.97
N LYS A 336 -5.30 -24.32 12.56
CA LYS A 336 -5.62 -23.25 13.52
C LYS A 336 -6.32 -22.08 12.82
N ILE A 337 -5.89 -21.77 11.59
CA ILE A 337 -6.49 -20.71 10.79
C ILE A 337 -7.92 -21.11 10.37
N VAL A 338 -8.08 -22.33 9.88
CA VAL A 338 -9.37 -22.91 9.47
C VAL A 338 -10.37 -22.87 10.62
N GLN A 339 -9.98 -23.39 11.81
CA GLN A 339 -10.86 -23.37 12.98
C GLN A 339 -11.31 -21.95 13.36
N HIS A 340 -10.39 -20.98 13.28
CA HIS A 340 -10.71 -19.60 13.58
C HIS A 340 -11.67 -18.97 12.56
N ILE A 341 -11.48 -19.27 11.26
CA ILE A 341 -12.39 -18.85 10.19
C ILE A 341 -13.78 -19.45 10.41
N LEU A 342 -13.88 -20.75 10.67
CA LEU A 342 -15.17 -21.43 10.89
C LEU A 342 -15.93 -20.85 12.08
N ASN A 343 -15.24 -20.58 13.20
CA ASN A 343 -15.87 -19.97 14.37
C ASN A 343 -16.41 -18.56 14.08
N LEU A 344 -15.68 -17.77 13.28
CA LEU A 344 -16.08 -16.40 12.97
C LEU A 344 -17.18 -16.32 11.91
N ILE A 345 -17.17 -17.21 10.91
CA ILE A 345 -18.10 -17.15 9.78
C ILE A 345 -19.54 -17.50 10.19
N GLU A 346 -19.69 -18.26 11.27
CA GLU A 346 -20.99 -18.63 11.85
C GLU A 346 -21.54 -17.56 12.80
N ASP A 347 -20.66 -16.76 13.40
CA ASP A 347 -21.03 -15.71 14.35
C ASP A 347 -21.22 -14.35 13.65
N LYS A 348 -22.41 -14.16 13.08
CA LYS A 348 -22.81 -12.91 12.39
C LYS A 348 -22.72 -11.67 13.28
N GLU A 349 -22.96 -11.80 14.59
CA GLU A 349 -22.87 -10.67 15.51
C GLU A 349 -21.43 -10.24 15.72
N THR A 350 -20.51 -11.19 15.92
CA THR A 350 -19.08 -10.91 16.00
C THR A 350 -18.53 -10.33 14.71
N LEU A 351 -18.95 -10.82 13.53
CA LEU A 351 -18.56 -10.21 12.25
C LEU A 351 -19.03 -8.75 12.15
N LYS A 352 -20.29 -8.48 12.52
CA LYS A 352 -20.85 -7.11 12.51
C LYS A 352 -20.11 -6.18 13.47
N ARG A 353 -19.83 -6.65 14.69
CA ARG A 353 -19.07 -5.90 15.70
C ARG A 353 -17.63 -5.63 15.23
N THR A 354 -16.96 -6.64 14.68
CA THR A 354 -15.60 -6.53 14.15
C THR A 354 -15.52 -5.55 12.99
N SER A 355 -16.48 -5.59 12.07
CA SER A 355 -16.65 -4.60 10.99
C SER A 355 -16.73 -3.18 11.53
N GLY A 356 -17.54 -2.94 12.57
CA GLY A 356 -17.65 -1.63 13.21
C GLY A 356 -16.33 -1.14 13.82
N MET A 357 -15.63 -2.02 14.55
CA MET A 357 -14.32 -1.72 15.15
C MET A 357 -13.25 -1.40 14.08
N LEU A 358 -13.26 -2.13 12.97
CA LEU A 358 -12.36 -1.91 11.84
C LEU A 358 -12.59 -0.54 11.20
N LYS A 359 -13.84 -0.19 10.88
CA LYS A 359 -14.18 1.13 10.33
C LYS A 359 -13.80 2.27 11.27
N ALA A 360 -14.05 2.09 12.57
CA ALA A 360 -13.68 3.07 13.59
C ALA A 360 -12.16 3.26 13.71
N SER A 361 -11.37 2.19 13.46
CA SER A 361 -9.90 2.26 13.49
C SER A 361 -9.32 3.04 12.30
N MET A 362 -9.95 2.94 11.12
CA MET A 362 -9.47 3.51 9.86
C MET A 362 -10.57 4.34 9.19
N GLN A 363 -10.87 5.51 9.78
CA GLN A 363 -11.84 6.45 9.23
C GLN A 363 -11.40 7.00 7.87
N VAL A 364 -12.32 7.05 6.92
CA VAL A 364 -12.10 7.65 5.59
C VAL A 364 -11.78 9.14 5.76
N ALA A 365 -10.69 9.57 5.15
CA ALA A 365 -10.31 10.97 5.04
C ALA A 365 -10.47 11.48 3.59
N ASP A 366 -10.52 12.80 3.45
CA ASP A 366 -10.42 13.57 2.22
C ASP A 366 -9.01 14.18 2.06
N ALA A 367 -7.99 13.41 2.44
CA ALA A 367 -6.61 13.86 2.51
C ALA A 367 -6.08 14.32 1.15
N SER A 368 -6.40 13.60 0.07
CA SER A 368 -5.98 13.94 -1.29
C SER A 368 -6.54 15.29 -1.73
N GLU A 369 -7.80 15.57 -1.42
CA GLU A 369 -8.46 16.84 -1.69
C GLU A 369 -7.76 17.98 -0.94
N LYS A 370 -7.59 17.83 0.38
CA LYS A 370 -6.94 18.84 1.25
C LYS A 370 -5.50 19.15 0.83
N ILE A 371 -4.74 18.12 0.45
CA ILE A 371 -3.36 18.28 -0.05
C ILE A 371 -3.37 19.08 -1.34
N VAL A 372 -4.15 18.65 -2.33
CA VAL A 372 -4.20 19.28 -3.65
C VAL A 372 -4.67 20.73 -3.54
N GLU A 373 -5.73 21.01 -2.79
CA GLU A 373 -6.24 22.37 -2.59
C GLU A 373 -5.27 23.27 -1.83
N SER A 374 -4.55 22.73 -0.84
CA SER A 374 -3.51 23.50 -0.17
C SER A 374 -2.39 23.87 -1.14
N ILE A 375 -1.92 22.95 -1.97
CA ILE A 375 -0.84 23.23 -2.92
C ILE A 375 -1.30 24.22 -3.99
N ILE A 376 -2.50 24.03 -4.56
CA ILE A 376 -3.08 24.96 -5.53
C ILE A 376 -3.14 26.38 -4.95
N ARG A 377 -3.64 26.55 -3.72
CA ARG A 377 -3.63 27.86 -3.05
C ARG A 377 -2.22 28.42 -2.96
N ASP A 378 -1.24 27.65 -2.49
CA ASP A 378 0.13 28.14 -2.35
C ASP A 378 0.79 28.53 -3.70
N GLN A 379 0.39 27.90 -4.80
CA GLN A 379 0.89 28.22 -6.15
C GLN A 379 0.27 29.51 -6.71
N PHE A 380 -1.06 29.68 -6.61
CA PHE A 380 -1.78 30.78 -7.27
C PHE A 380 -2.02 32.02 -6.40
N THR A 381 -1.77 31.95 -5.09
CA THR A 381 -1.93 33.14 -4.21
C THR A 381 -0.69 34.03 -4.20
N ASN A 382 0.43 33.59 -4.77
CA ASN A 382 1.69 34.34 -4.86
C ASN A 382 1.85 35.14 -6.18
N GLU A 383 0.81 35.23 -7.01
CA GLU A 383 0.80 36.00 -8.27
C GLU A 383 0.17 37.41 -8.15
N LYS A 384 0.08 37.98 -6.94
CA LYS A 384 -0.43 39.35 -6.74
C LYS A 384 0.65 40.31 -6.24
#